data_AF-A0A354C1U7-F1
#
_entry.id   AF-A0A354C1U7-F1
#
_cell.length_a   1.000
_cell.length_b   1.000
_cell.length_c   1.000
_cell.angle_alpha   90.00
_cell.angle_beta   90.00
_cell.angle_gamma   90.00
#
_symmetry.space_group_name_H-M   'P 1'
#
loop_
_entity.id
_entity.type
_entity.pdbx_description
1 polymer ?
#
loop_
_entity_poly.entity_id
_entity_poly.type
_entity_poly.pdbx_seq_one_letter_code
_entity_poly.pdbx_strand_id
1 'polypeptide(L)' 'MKTYNARHEDIVKDWYLIDAEGQILGRLASEIAKRLRGKHKPIYTP' A
#
# COMPACT_ATOMS: atom_id res chain seq x y z
N MET A 1 -4.46 26.75 -4.28
CA MET A 1 -5.10 25.42 -4.10
C MET A 1 -4.40 24.72 -2.95
N LYS A 2 -5.13 24.06 -2.03
CA LYS A 2 -4.53 23.31 -0.92
C LYS A 2 -4.27 21.86 -1.35
N THR A 3 -3.14 21.30 -0.94
CA THR A 3 -2.83 19.88 -1.16
C THR A 3 -3.81 19.01 -0.38
N TYR A 4 -4.29 17.95 -1.01
CA TYR A 4 -5.15 16.96 -0.37
C TYR A 4 -4.39 16.19 0.70
N ASN A 5 -5.00 16.00 1.88
CA ASN A 5 -4.54 15.10 2.93
C ASN A 5 -5.63 14.06 3.15
N ALA A 6 -5.29 12.78 3.03
CA ALA A 6 -6.26 11.70 3.20
C ALA A 6 -6.78 11.66 4.65
N ARG A 7 -8.11 11.64 4.81
CA ARG A 7 -8.76 11.46 6.12
C ARG A 7 -9.05 9.97 6.34
N HIS A 8 -9.14 9.56 7.60
CA HIS A 8 -9.37 8.16 7.95
C HIS A 8 -10.68 7.61 7.35
N GLU A 9 -11.74 8.42 7.33
CA GLU A 9 -13.05 8.05 6.76
C GLU A 9 -12.99 7.74 5.25
N ASP A 10 -12.06 8.36 4.53
CA ASP A 10 -11.94 8.22 3.08
C ASP A 10 -11.08 7.00 2.67
N ILE A 11 -10.48 6.29 3.65
CA ILE A 11 -9.58 5.17 3.39
C ILE A 11 -10.37 3.86 3.23
N VAL A 12 -10.45 3.39 1.99
CA VAL A 12 -10.90 2.01 1.69
C VAL A 12 -9.71 1.05 1.80
N LYS A 13 -9.86 -0.01 2.62
CA LYS A 13 -8.86 -1.07 2.80
C LYS A 13 -9.39 -2.39 2.27
N ASP A 14 -8.75 -2.89 1.22
CA ASP A 14 -9.09 -4.20 0.66
C ASP A 14 -8.16 -5.26 1.24
N TRP A 15 -8.68 -6.49 1.30
CA TRP A 15 -7.91 -7.66 1.67
C TRP A 15 -7.27 -8.29 0.43
N TYR A 16 -6.04 -8.75 0.58
CA TYR A 16 -5.29 -9.40 -0.48
C TYR A 16 -4.71 -10.71 0.06
N LEU A 17 -4.80 -11.78 -0.73
CA LEU A 17 -4.09 -13.03 -0.52
C LEU A 17 -2.90 -13.07 -1.48
N ILE A 18 -1.71 -13.37 -0.98
CA ILE A 18 -0.48 -13.38 -1.76
C ILE A 18 0.15 -14.75 -1.64
N ASP A 19 0.41 -15.39 -2.78
CA ASP A 19 1.23 -16.58 -2.87
C ASP A 19 2.71 -16.18 -2.92
N ALA A 20 3.51 -16.78 -2.05
CA ALA A 20 4.93 -16.50 -1.89
C ALA A 20 5.83 -17.59 -2.50
N GLU A 21 5.27 -18.67 -3.04
CA GLU A 21 6.05 -19.77 -3.58
C GLU A 21 6.93 -19.30 -4.76
N GLY A 22 8.21 -19.69 -4.74
CA GLY A 22 9.19 -19.30 -5.76
C GLY A 22 9.61 -17.83 -5.77
N GLN A 23 9.14 -17.00 -4.84
CA GLN A 23 9.47 -15.58 -4.80
C GLN A 23 10.75 -15.28 -4.00
N ILE A 24 11.52 -14.29 -4.45
CA ILE A 24 12.67 -13.77 -3.69
C ILE A 24 12.16 -12.93 -2.52
N LEU A 25 12.43 -13.40 -1.30
CA LEU A 25 11.97 -12.80 -0.04
C LEU A 25 12.06 -11.27 -0.01
N GLY A 26 13.25 -10.71 -0.26
CA GLY A 26 13.47 -9.26 -0.17
C GLY A 26 12.64 -8.44 -1.16
N ARG A 27 12.45 -8.96 -2.37
CA ARG A 27 11.64 -8.30 -3.42
C ARG A 27 10.16 -8.33 -3.04
N LEU A 28 9.67 -9.50 -2.62
CA LEU A 28 8.29 -9.67 -2.17
C LEU A 28 7.98 -8.78 -0.96
N ALA A 29 8.83 -8.82 0.07
CA ALA A 29 8.66 -8.03 1.28
C ALA A 29 8.61 -6.52 1.00
N SER A 30 9.45 -6.03 0.08
CA SER A 30 9.50 -4.61 -0.29
C SER A 30 8.19 -4.15 -0.96
N GLU A 31 7.62 -4.96 -1.86
CA GLU A 31 6.33 -4.64 -2.49
C GLU A 31 5.16 -4.73 -1.50
N ILE A 32 5.17 -5.72 -0.60
CA ILE A 32 4.18 -5.81 0.48
C ILE A 32 4.25 -4.56 1.37
N ALA A 33 5.44 -4.13 1.79
CA ALA A 33 5.62 -2.93 2.60
C ALA A 33 5.11 -1.66 1.89
N LYS A 34 5.37 -1.54 0.57
CA LYS A 34 4.85 -0.43 -0.25
C LYS A 34 3.32 -0.44 -0.32
N ARG A 35 2.69 -1.61 -0.41
CA ARG A 35 1.23 -1.75 -0.40
C ARG A 35 0.61 -1.44 0.96
N LEU A 36 1.15 -1.98 2.04
CA LEU A 36 0.68 -1.73 3.41
C LEU A 36 0.76 -0.24 3.79
N ARG A 37 1.84 0.45 3.37
CA ARG A 37 1.97 1.90 3.54
C ARG A 37 1.02 2.73 2.67
N GLY A 38 0.35 2.12 1.70
CA GLY A 38 -0.51 2.85 0.75
C GLY A 38 0.26 3.67 -0.30
N LYS A 39 1.60 3.53 -0.40
CA LYS A 39 2.46 4.29 -1.35
C LYS A 39 2.13 4.07 -2.82
N HIS A 40 1.34 3.05 -3.13
CA HIS A 40 0.85 2.76 -4.48
C HIS A 40 -0.44 3.54 -4.82
N LYS A 41 -1.11 4.14 -3.83
CA LYS A 41 -2.35 4.90 -4.03
C LYS A 41 -2.01 6.36 -4.34
N PRO A 42 -2.73 7.02 -5.28
CA PRO A 42 -2.49 8.42 -5.63
C PRO A 42 -2.85 9.38 -4.47
N ILE A 43 -3.66 8.91 -3.52
CA ILE A 43 -4.05 9.65 -2.31
C ILE A 43 -3.05 9.48 -1.14
N TYR A 44 -1.88 8.87 -1.39
CA TYR A 44 -0.88 8.63 -0.35
C TYR A 44 -0.51 9.95 0.35
N THR A 45 -0.72 9.96 1.67
CA THR A 45 -0.30 11.03 2.56
C THR A 45 0.72 10.41 3.53
N PRO A 46 1.97 10.94 3.61
CA PRO A 46 3.05 10.33 4.39
C PRO A 46 2.81 10.19 5.88
#